data_AF-A0A428X682-F1
#
_entry.id   AF-A0A428X682-F1
#
_cell.length_a   1.000
_cell.length_b   1.000
_cell.length_c   1.000
_cell.angle_alpha   90.00
_cell.angle_beta   90.00
_cell.angle_gamma   90.00
#
_symmetry.space_group_name_H-M   'P 1'
#
loop_
_entity.id
_entity.type
_entity.pdbx_description
1 polymer ?
#
loop_
_entity_poly.entity_id
_entity_poly.type
_entity_poly.pdbx_seq_one_letter_code
_entity_poly.pdbx_strand_id
1 'polypeptide(L)'
;MNEPQRRLQVVFADLRRAVDDVILKHQVTLDELLGAIDWLRQVADAGELPSASILFYKTVLKATAGATYAHPEKDGASHWEMEGPAHRPGAPVLHSPAVLPMRPDEPGEPLIVSGTVRTTTGDPLPGAALEIWQIDADNVYSGMDTSDFGPLNIPNDSTGIPADNLRARIIADSDGRYEFRTVMPGVETFGLATESPLGALTQALQLEGLRPLHIHSIVSAEGCLPLTTQIYFDGDPLVESTIEGAVPAEAVKTTTRHEDHHARGMDRPYRALTYDFVLRPEQKPVP
;
A
#
# COMPACT_ATOMS: atom_id res chain seq x y z
N MET A 1 6.29 -32.85 24.01
CA MET A 1 5.62 -31.83 23.18
C MET A 1 6.65 -31.24 22.25
N ASN A 2 6.40 -31.28 20.94
CA ASN A 2 7.33 -30.74 19.94
C ASN A 2 7.25 -29.21 19.87
N GLU A 3 8.20 -28.59 19.18
CA GLU A 3 8.29 -27.12 19.10
C GLU A 3 7.04 -26.46 18.47
N PRO A 4 6.45 -26.99 17.38
CA PRO A 4 5.18 -26.48 16.86
C PRO A 4 4.03 -26.51 17.88
N GLN A 5 3.91 -27.60 18.65
CA GLN A 5 2.88 -27.73 19.68
C GLN A 5 3.07 -26.71 20.81
N ARG A 6 4.31 -26.44 21.23
CA ARG A 6 4.60 -25.39 22.21
C ARG A 6 4.19 -24.01 21.69
N ARG A 7 4.56 -23.68 20.45
CA ARG A 7 4.20 -22.41 19.82
C ARG A 7 2.68 -22.25 19.73
N LEU A 8 1.96 -23.28 19.29
CA LEU A 8 0.50 -23.27 19.22
C LEU A 8 -0.14 -23.00 20.59
N GLN A 9 0.35 -23.65 21.65
CA GLN A 9 -0.20 -23.45 23.00
C GLN A 9 -0.04 -22.00 23.49
N VAL A 10 1.13 -21.40 23.27
CA VAL A 10 1.38 -20.01 23.67
C VAL A 10 0.47 -19.06 22.89
N VAL A 11 0.45 -19.18 21.55
CA VAL A 11 -0.37 -18.31 20.70
C VAL A 11 -1.86 -18.48 21.01
N PHE A 12 -2.33 -19.71 21.22
CA PHE A 12 -3.73 -19.98 21.59
C PHE A 12 -4.09 -19.37 22.94
N ALA A 13 -3.22 -19.53 23.95
CA ALA A 13 -3.47 -18.96 25.28
C ALA A 13 -3.54 -17.43 25.25
N ASP A 14 -2.67 -16.79 24.46
CA ASP A 14 -2.64 -15.33 24.32
C ASP A 14 -3.82 -14.81 23.48
N LEU A 15 -4.18 -15.49 22.39
CA LEU A 15 -5.35 -15.13 21.58
C LEU A 15 -6.63 -15.24 22.40
N ARG A 16 -6.79 -16.33 23.16
CA ARG A 16 -7.94 -16.49 24.06
C ARG A 16 -8.01 -15.37 25.08
N ARG A 17 -6.87 -15.02 25.70
CA ARG A 17 -6.81 -13.92 26.67
C ARG A 17 -7.20 -12.58 26.02
N ALA A 18 -6.73 -12.30 24.81
CA ALA A 18 -7.10 -11.09 24.10
C ALA A 18 -8.61 -11.01 23.81
N VAL A 19 -9.24 -12.13 23.45
CA VAL A 19 -10.70 -12.21 23.28
C VAL A 19 -11.41 -11.99 24.62
N ASP A 20 -10.97 -12.65 25.70
CA ASP A 20 -11.52 -12.47 27.05
C ASP A 20 -11.42 -10.99 27.50
N ASP A 21 -10.28 -10.35 27.27
CA ASP A 21 -10.03 -8.95 27.61
C ASP A 21 -10.99 -8.00 26.87
N VAL A 22 -11.24 -8.25 25.57
CA VAL A 22 -12.22 -7.46 24.78
C VAL A 22 -13.64 -7.66 25.32
N ILE A 23 -14.04 -8.91 25.58
CA ILE A 23 -15.36 -9.24 26.13
C ILE A 23 -15.59 -8.53 27.47
N LEU A 24 -14.62 -8.61 28.38
CA LEU A 24 -14.72 -7.99 29.71
C LEU A 24 -14.69 -6.47 29.64
N LYS A 25 -13.81 -5.89 28.82
CA LYS A 25 -13.69 -4.43 28.65
C LYS A 25 -14.97 -3.81 28.11
N HIS A 26 -15.61 -4.47 27.14
CA HIS A 26 -16.80 -3.94 26.47
C HIS A 26 -18.12 -4.53 26.99
N GLN A 27 -18.06 -5.40 28.01
CA GLN A 27 -19.21 -6.09 28.59
C GLN A 27 -20.05 -6.82 27.54
N VAL A 28 -19.38 -7.46 26.58
CA VAL A 28 -20.03 -8.19 25.48
C VAL A 28 -20.98 -9.24 26.06
N THR A 29 -22.24 -9.17 25.65
CA THR A 29 -23.29 -10.08 26.09
C THR A 29 -23.19 -11.44 25.38
N LEU A 30 -23.89 -12.44 25.91
CA LEU A 30 -23.97 -13.75 25.26
C LEU A 30 -24.61 -13.64 23.87
N ASP A 31 -25.65 -12.81 23.72
CA ASP A 31 -26.36 -12.65 22.45
C ASP A 31 -25.46 -12.01 21.38
N GLU A 32 -24.67 -11.00 21.75
CA GLU A 32 -23.68 -10.38 20.84
C GLU A 32 -22.58 -11.36 20.44
N LEU A 33 -22.07 -12.17 21.38
CA LEU A 33 -21.09 -13.21 21.09
C LEU A 33 -21.65 -14.25 20.11
N LEU A 34 -22.86 -14.73 20.34
CA LEU A 34 -23.52 -15.69 19.44
C LEU A 34 -23.81 -15.07 18.07
N GLY A 35 -24.17 -13.78 18.02
CA GLY A 35 -24.31 -13.03 16.77
C GLY A 35 -22.99 -12.95 15.99
N ALA A 36 -21.87 -12.68 16.65
CA ALA A 36 -20.55 -12.66 16.01
C ALA A 36 -20.13 -14.03 15.48
N ILE A 37 -20.42 -15.11 16.20
CA ILE A 37 -20.18 -16.49 15.74
C ILE A 37 -21.05 -16.82 14.53
N ASP A 38 -22.32 -16.44 14.54
CA ASP A 38 -23.21 -16.64 13.38
C ASP A 38 -22.73 -15.85 12.15
N TRP A 39 -22.29 -14.60 12.35
CA TRP A 39 -21.69 -13.80 11.29
C TRP A 39 -20.42 -14.46 10.71
N LEU A 40 -19.52 -15.00 11.54
CA LEU A 40 -18.35 -15.74 11.06
C LEU A 40 -18.73 -16.97 10.22
N ARG A 41 -19.81 -17.67 10.59
CA ARG A 41 -20.36 -18.76 9.76
C ARG A 41 -20.85 -18.23 8.42
N GLN A 42 -21.57 -17.10 8.39
CA GLN A 42 -22.04 -16.50 7.14
C GLN A 42 -20.87 -16.09 6.22
N VAL A 43 -19.80 -15.52 6.77
CA VAL A 43 -18.55 -15.22 6.03
C VAL A 43 -17.99 -16.50 5.39
N ALA A 44 -17.98 -17.62 6.12
CA ALA A 44 -17.52 -18.90 5.59
C ALA A 44 -18.44 -19.47 4.50
N ASP A 45 -19.74 -19.44 4.72
CA ASP A 45 -20.75 -19.92 3.75
C ASP A 45 -20.75 -19.10 2.46
N ALA A 46 -20.45 -17.79 2.55
CA ALA A 46 -20.28 -16.90 1.42
C ALA A 46 -18.94 -17.08 0.68
N GLY A 47 -18.05 -17.94 1.18
CA GLY A 47 -16.71 -18.13 0.61
C GLY A 47 -15.76 -16.97 0.85
N GLU A 48 -16.06 -16.08 1.80
CA GLU A 48 -15.32 -14.84 2.04
C GLU A 48 -14.19 -14.99 3.06
N LEU A 49 -13.93 -16.18 3.61
CA LEU A 49 -12.79 -16.39 4.54
C LEU A 49 -11.44 -15.90 3.97
N PRO A 50 -11.11 -16.11 2.68
CA PRO A 50 -9.91 -15.55 2.10
C PRO A 50 -9.88 -14.02 2.17
N SER A 51 -10.97 -13.34 1.84
CA SER A 51 -11.07 -11.86 1.90
C SER A 51 -11.09 -11.37 3.36
N ALA A 52 -11.77 -12.06 4.26
CA ALA A 52 -11.81 -11.73 5.69
C ALA A 52 -10.41 -11.78 6.33
N SER A 53 -9.52 -12.62 5.79
CA SER A 53 -8.13 -12.67 6.26
C SER A 53 -7.41 -11.33 6.10
N ILE A 54 -7.84 -10.46 5.17
CA ILE A 54 -7.20 -9.16 4.91
C ILE A 54 -7.18 -8.24 6.13
N LEU A 55 -8.21 -8.33 6.99
CA LEU A 55 -8.30 -7.58 8.25
C LEU A 55 -7.09 -7.81 9.16
N PHE A 56 -6.52 -9.01 9.12
CA PHE A 56 -5.34 -9.39 9.91
C PHE A 56 -4.07 -9.50 9.06
N TYR A 57 -4.23 -9.59 7.74
CA TYR A 57 -3.16 -9.85 6.78
C TYR A 57 -2.08 -8.79 6.82
N LYS A 58 -2.43 -7.49 6.84
CA LYS A 58 -1.45 -6.40 6.94
C LYS A 58 -0.53 -6.54 8.14
N THR A 59 -1.06 -6.91 9.31
CA THR A 59 -0.26 -7.10 10.53
C THR A 59 0.65 -8.32 10.43
N VAL A 60 0.15 -9.42 9.87
CA VAL A 60 0.96 -10.63 9.64
C VAL A 60 2.08 -10.35 8.62
N LEU A 61 1.78 -9.67 7.51
CA LEU A 61 2.77 -9.26 6.52
C LEU A 61 3.81 -8.31 7.13
N LYS A 62 3.39 -7.32 7.92
CA LYS A 62 4.32 -6.43 8.61
C LYS A 62 5.28 -7.19 9.53
N ALA A 63 4.79 -8.21 10.23
CA ALA A 63 5.61 -9.07 11.09
C ALA A 63 6.49 -10.08 10.34
N THR A 64 6.27 -10.25 9.03
CA THR A 64 6.99 -11.23 8.19
C THR A 64 7.73 -10.52 7.05
N ALA A 65 7.06 -10.24 5.93
CA ALA A 65 7.61 -9.54 4.77
C ALA A 65 8.16 -8.13 5.13
N GLY A 66 7.47 -7.41 6.00
CA GLY A 66 7.86 -6.09 6.47
C GLY A 66 8.78 -6.09 7.69
N ALA A 67 9.22 -7.26 8.20
CA ALA A 67 9.89 -7.35 9.50
C ALA A 67 11.19 -6.52 9.57
N THR A 68 11.93 -6.45 8.47
CA THR A 68 13.14 -5.62 8.34
C THR A 68 12.86 -4.13 8.40
N TYR A 69 11.59 -3.72 8.24
CA TYR A 69 11.09 -2.36 8.29
C TYR A 69 9.98 -2.11 9.32
N ALA A 70 9.77 -3.03 10.25
CA ALA A 70 8.70 -2.94 11.24
C ALA A 70 8.86 -1.82 12.29
N HIS A 71 10.08 -1.24 12.41
CA HIS A 71 10.44 -0.24 13.43
C HIS A 71 11.20 0.97 12.84
N PRO A 72 10.59 1.73 11.91
CA PRO A 72 11.23 2.90 11.29
C PRO A 72 11.57 4.01 12.30
N GLU A 73 10.88 4.07 13.44
CA GLU A 73 11.12 5.05 14.51
C GLU A 73 12.51 4.93 15.17
N LYS A 74 13.19 3.79 14.99
CA LYS A 74 14.49 3.52 15.63
C LYS A 74 15.68 4.08 14.87
N ASP A 75 15.57 4.23 13.55
CA ASP A 75 16.68 4.56 12.67
C ASP A 75 16.31 5.48 11.51
N GLY A 76 15.05 5.95 11.45
CA GLY A 76 14.59 6.86 10.41
C GLY A 76 14.39 6.21 9.04
N ALA A 77 14.39 4.87 8.95
CA ALA A 77 14.03 4.19 7.72
C ALA A 77 12.60 4.56 7.28
N SER A 78 12.32 4.47 5.98
CA SER A 78 10.97 4.68 5.49
C SER A 78 10.02 3.56 5.95
N HIS A 79 8.76 3.92 6.14
CA HIS A 79 7.72 3.01 6.59
C HIS A 79 7.47 1.91 5.55
N TRP A 80 7.33 0.66 5.97
CA TRP A 80 6.92 -0.43 5.08
C TRP A 80 5.41 -0.48 4.94
N GLU A 81 4.93 -0.64 3.71
CA GLU A 81 3.53 -0.96 3.44
C GLU A 81 3.43 -2.22 2.60
N MET A 82 2.25 -2.83 2.63
CA MET A 82 2.00 -4.03 1.83
C MET A 82 2.09 -3.71 0.32
N GLU A 83 2.53 -4.70 -0.44
CA GLU A 83 2.64 -4.58 -1.90
C GLU A 83 1.27 -4.41 -2.56
N GLY A 84 0.26 -5.14 -2.05
CA GLY A 84 -1.02 -5.25 -2.73
C GLY A 84 -0.97 -6.20 -3.94
N PRO A 85 -2.12 -6.59 -4.48
CA PRO A 85 -2.20 -7.59 -5.55
C PRO A 85 -1.80 -7.06 -6.94
N ALA A 86 -1.66 -5.74 -7.09
CA ALA A 86 -1.56 -5.08 -8.40
C ALA A 86 -0.13 -4.97 -8.96
N HIS A 87 0.90 -5.48 -8.26
CA HIS A 87 2.28 -5.42 -8.76
C HIS A 87 2.47 -6.31 -9.99
N ARG A 88 3.20 -5.81 -10.99
CA ARG A 88 3.58 -6.56 -12.18
C ARG A 88 5.08 -6.37 -12.44
N PRO A 89 5.89 -7.44 -12.41
CA PRO A 89 7.31 -7.32 -12.74
C PRO A 89 7.50 -7.04 -14.24
N GLY A 90 8.63 -6.41 -14.59
CA GLY A 90 8.99 -6.17 -15.98
C GLY A 90 8.45 -4.87 -16.59
N ALA A 91 7.99 -3.94 -15.76
CA ALA A 91 7.64 -2.59 -16.22
C ALA A 91 8.83 -1.88 -16.90
N PRO A 92 8.58 -0.94 -17.84
CA PRO A 92 9.63 -0.25 -18.57
C PRO A 92 10.66 0.42 -17.65
N VAL A 93 11.94 0.27 -17.98
CA VAL A 93 13.03 0.93 -17.25
C VAL A 93 13.23 2.35 -17.79
N LEU A 94 13.15 3.32 -16.90
CA LEU A 94 13.32 4.75 -17.18
C LEU A 94 14.43 5.33 -16.30
N HIS A 95 15.05 6.43 -16.73
CA HIS A 95 16.04 7.15 -15.93
C HIS A 95 15.47 8.50 -15.49
N SER A 96 15.77 8.91 -14.26
CA SER A 96 15.38 10.22 -13.73
C SER A 96 16.00 11.38 -14.54
N PRO A 97 15.25 12.47 -14.81
CA PRO A 97 13.82 12.63 -14.60
C PRO A 97 12.99 11.84 -15.64
N ALA A 98 11.91 11.21 -15.20
CA ALA A 98 11.08 10.33 -16.03
C ALA A 98 9.64 10.84 -16.18
N VAL A 99 8.93 10.30 -17.17
CA VAL A 99 7.47 10.38 -17.29
C VAL A 99 6.98 8.95 -17.33
N LEU A 100 6.06 8.57 -16.43
CA LEU A 100 5.49 7.23 -16.48
C LEU A 100 4.80 7.00 -17.84
N PRO A 101 4.78 5.77 -18.37
CA PRO A 101 3.96 5.47 -19.54
C PRO A 101 2.51 5.86 -19.25
N MET A 102 1.90 6.63 -20.13
CA MET A 102 0.56 7.18 -19.95
C MET A 102 -0.17 7.22 -21.29
N ARG A 103 -1.50 7.16 -21.30
CA ARG A 103 -2.29 7.45 -22.50
C ARG A 103 -2.09 8.92 -22.90
N PRO A 104 -2.22 9.28 -24.19
CA PRO A 104 -2.13 10.68 -24.61
C PRO A 104 -3.05 11.64 -23.85
N ASP A 105 -4.24 11.17 -23.48
CA ASP A 105 -5.25 11.92 -22.73
C ASP A 105 -5.46 11.32 -21.31
N GLU A 106 -4.38 10.94 -20.63
CA GLU A 106 -4.46 10.31 -19.31
C GLU A 106 -5.30 11.14 -18.32
N PRO A 107 -6.41 10.59 -17.80
CA PRO A 107 -7.25 11.26 -16.82
C PRO A 107 -6.51 11.50 -15.49
N GLY A 108 -6.93 12.52 -14.75
CA GLY A 108 -6.34 12.89 -13.45
C GLY A 108 -5.57 14.22 -13.47
N GLU A 109 -5.38 14.80 -12.28
CA GLU A 109 -4.57 16.02 -12.11
C GLU A 109 -3.08 15.65 -12.23
N PRO A 110 -2.27 16.33 -13.06
CA PRO A 110 -0.85 15.97 -13.20
C PRO A 110 -0.10 16.09 -11.87
N LEU A 111 0.82 15.17 -11.65
CA LEU A 111 1.61 15.06 -10.43
C LEU A 111 3.09 14.89 -10.77
N ILE A 112 3.95 15.63 -10.07
CA ILE A 112 5.39 15.44 -10.07
C ILE A 112 5.81 14.93 -8.68
N VAL A 113 6.47 13.77 -8.66
CA VAL A 113 7.04 13.19 -7.45
C VAL A 113 8.56 13.24 -7.58
N SER A 114 9.24 13.75 -6.56
CA SER A 114 10.70 13.88 -6.55
C SER A 114 11.28 13.60 -5.18
N GLY A 115 12.58 13.32 -5.11
CA GLY A 115 13.30 13.19 -3.85
C GLY A 115 14.66 12.54 -4.03
N THR A 116 15.20 12.02 -2.94
CA THR A 116 16.47 11.30 -2.91
C THR A 116 16.29 9.95 -2.22
N VAL A 117 16.80 8.89 -2.85
CA VAL A 117 16.96 7.59 -2.19
C VAL A 117 18.27 7.64 -1.39
N ARG A 118 18.19 7.34 -0.10
CA ARG A 118 19.32 7.39 0.83
C ARG A 118 19.31 6.24 1.82
N THR A 119 20.42 6.01 2.49
CA THR A 119 20.51 5.07 3.61
C THR A 119 20.01 5.71 4.91
N THR A 120 19.78 4.91 5.96
CA THR A 120 19.56 5.40 7.33
C THR A 120 20.73 6.19 7.91
N THR A 121 21.93 6.11 7.32
CA THR A 121 23.09 6.96 7.67
C THR A 121 23.09 8.30 6.92
N GLY A 122 22.18 8.49 5.98
CA GLY A 122 22.01 9.72 5.20
C GLY A 122 22.72 9.73 3.86
N ASP A 123 23.48 8.68 3.53
CA ASP A 123 24.25 8.59 2.29
C ASP A 123 23.29 8.42 1.09
N PRO A 124 23.42 9.23 0.03
CA PRO A 124 22.63 9.05 -1.18
C PRO A 124 22.96 7.68 -1.82
N LEU A 125 21.99 7.13 -2.53
CA LEU A 125 22.10 5.82 -3.20
C LEU A 125 22.02 5.98 -4.73
N PRO A 126 23.15 6.23 -5.41
CA PRO A 126 23.20 6.34 -6.87
C PRO A 126 22.71 5.06 -7.54
N GLY A 127 21.89 5.20 -8.59
CA GLY A 127 21.37 4.05 -9.33
C GLY A 127 20.33 3.21 -8.57
N ALA A 128 19.84 3.67 -7.43
CA ALA A 128 18.68 3.07 -6.77
C ALA A 128 17.50 2.96 -7.75
N ALA A 129 16.78 1.86 -7.68
CA ALA A 129 15.63 1.59 -8.55
C ALA A 129 14.33 1.72 -7.75
N LEU A 130 13.36 2.45 -8.32
CA LEU A 130 12.00 2.59 -7.82
C LEU A 130 11.07 1.91 -8.83
N GLU A 131 10.50 0.77 -8.46
CA GLU A 131 9.37 0.17 -9.20
C GLU A 131 8.09 0.84 -8.73
N ILE A 132 7.44 1.58 -9.61
CA ILE A 132 6.24 2.38 -9.34
C ILE A 132 5.05 1.80 -10.11
N TRP A 133 3.91 1.72 -9.43
CA TRP A 133 2.62 1.48 -10.04
C TRP A 133 1.52 2.19 -9.26
N GLN A 134 0.43 2.53 -9.95
CA GLN A 134 -0.75 3.13 -9.34
C GLN A 134 -2.00 2.81 -10.14
N ILE A 135 -3.14 3.03 -9.50
CA ILE A 135 -4.44 3.04 -10.15
C ILE A 135 -4.60 4.34 -10.95
N ASP A 136 -5.25 4.28 -12.10
CA ASP A 136 -5.60 5.49 -12.86
C ASP A 136 -6.78 6.25 -12.22
N ALA A 137 -7.12 7.42 -12.77
CA ALA A 137 -8.21 8.24 -12.22
C ALA A 137 -9.62 7.68 -12.53
N ASP A 138 -9.72 6.65 -13.37
CA ASP A 138 -10.95 5.88 -13.61
C ASP A 138 -11.02 4.61 -12.74
N ASN A 139 -10.10 4.48 -11.77
CA ASN A 139 -9.99 3.39 -10.81
C ASN A 139 -9.63 2.04 -11.45
N VAL A 140 -8.77 2.03 -12.46
CA VAL A 140 -8.28 0.82 -13.12
C VAL A 140 -6.76 0.71 -13.02
N TYR A 141 -6.28 -0.46 -12.62
CA TYR A 141 -4.89 -0.88 -12.77
C TYR A 141 -4.65 -1.47 -14.16
N SER A 142 -3.61 -1.00 -14.83
CA SER A 142 -3.27 -1.44 -16.18
C SER A 142 -2.72 -2.87 -16.24
N GLY A 143 -3.03 -3.56 -17.35
CA GLY A 143 -2.49 -4.89 -17.67
C GLY A 143 -2.94 -6.01 -16.72
N MET A 144 -4.10 -5.82 -16.08
CA MET A 144 -4.73 -6.76 -15.16
C MET A 144 -6.25 -6.70 -15.36
N ASP A 145 -6.96 -7.76 -14.99
CA ASP A 145 -8.42 -7.81 -14.97
C ASP A 145 -8.93 -8.25 -13.60
N THR A 146 -10.23 -8.08 -13.33
CA THR A 146 -10.87 -8.44 -12.05
C THR A 146 -10.43 -9.81 -11.49
N SER A 147 -10.23 -10.82 -12.36
CA SER A 147 -9.81 -12.16 -11.93
C SER A 147 -8.43 -12.24 -11.31
N ASP A 148 -7.53 -11.30 -11.61
CA ASP A 148 -6.16 -11.27 -11.11
C ASP A 148 -6.08 -10.83 -9.64
N PHE A 149 -7.14 -10.20 -9.13
CA PHE A 149 -7.22 -9.70 -7.75
C PHE A 149 -7.78 -10.73 -6.76
N GLY A 150 -8.12 -11.93 -7.24
CA GLY A 150 -8.66 -13.00 -6.40
C GLY A 150 -7.78 -13.24 -5.15
N PRO A 151 -8.37 -13.32 -3.94
CA PRO A 151 -9.80 -13.49 -3.65
C PRO A 151 -10.63 -12.20 -3.57
N LEU A 152 -10.03 -11.03 -3.78
CA LEU A 152 -10.75 -9.76 -3.74
C LEU A 152 -11.55 -9.56 -5.02
N ASN A 153 -12.72 -8.93 -4.90
CA ASN A 153 -13.59 -8.56 -6.01
C ASN A 153 -13.34 -7.10 -6.40
N ILE A 154 -12.10 -6.77 -6.78
CA ILE A 154 -11.73 -5.43 -7.26
C ILE A 154 -12.18 -5.31 -8.72
N PRO A 155 -13.19 -4.48 -9.05
CA PRO A 155 -13.61 -4.29 -10.42
C PRO A 155 -12.48 -3.66 -11.22
N ASN A 156 -12.02 -4.35 -12.27
CA ASN A 156 -10.92 -3.89 -13.10
C ASN A 156 -11.12 -4.38 -14.53
N ASP A 157 -11.33 -3.45 -15.46
CA ASP A 157 -11.37 -3.71 -16.90
C ASP A 157 -10.29 -2.86 -17.57
N SER A 158 -9.14 -3.48 -17.86
CA SER A 158 -8.01 -2.79 -18.49
C SER A 158 -8.11 -2.73 -20.02
N THR A 159 -9.26 -3.11 -20.59
CA THR A 159 -9.46 -3.11 -22.04
C THR A 159 -9.22 -1.71 -22.63
N GLY A 160 -8.29 -1.63 -23.59
CA GLY A 160 -7.93 -0.36 -24.24
C GLY A 160 -6.94 0.50 -23.45
N ILE A 161 -6.51 0.07 -22.27
CA ILE A 161 -5.43 0.70 -21.50
C ILE A 161 -4.11 -0.03 -21.83
N PRO A 162 -3.04 0.68 -22.22
CA PRO A 162 -1.73 0.07 -22.42
C PRO A 162 -1.27 -0.71 -21.18
N ALA A 163 -0.70 -1.89 -21.36
CA ALA A 163 -0.39 -2.79 -20.25
C ALA A 163 0.54 -2.16 -19.19
N ASP A 164 1.43 -1.25 -19.58
CA ASP A 164 2.36 -0.58 -18.67
C ASP A 164 1.92 0.85 -18.28
N ASN A 165 0.68 1.23 -18.55
CA ASN A 165 0.13 2.55 -18.19
C ASN A 165 0.29 2.78 -16.68
N LEU A 166 0.88 3.91 -16.29
CA LEU A 166 1.20 4.30 -14.92
C LEU A 166 2.10 3.30 -14.17
N ARG A 167 2.95 2.56 -14.90
CA ARG A 167 3.93 1.61 -14.33
C ARG A 167 5.32 1.85 -14.89
N ALA A 168 6.34 1.92 -14.05
CA ALA A 168 7.73 1.98 -14.50
C ALA A 168 8.71 1.52 -13.42
N ARG A 169 9.92 1.15 -13.85
CA ARG A 169 11.10 1.05 -12.99
C ARG A 169 11.99 2.25 -13.25
N ILE A 170 12.04 3.20 -12.32
CA ILE A 170 12.81 4.44 -12.44
C ILE A 170 14.16 4.28 -11.76
N ILE A 171 15.25 4.58 -12.46
CA ILE A 171 16.61 4.56 -11.95
C ILE A 171 17.00 5.98 -11.51
N ALA A 172 17.37 6.13 -10.24
CA ALA A 172 17.88 7.36 -9.65
C ALA A 172 19.24 7.76 -10.26
N ASP A 173 19.53 9.06 -10.25
CA ASP A 173 20.75 9.62 -10.83
C ASP A 173 22.01 9.38 -9.98
N SER A 174 23.13 10.00 -10.36
CA SER A 174 24.42 9.88 -9.68
C SER A 174 24.45 10.44 -8.26
N ASP A 175 23.47 11.26 -7.89
CA ASP A 175 23.30 11.83 -6.55
C ASP A 175 22.18 11.10 -5.77
N GLY A 176 21.69 9.96 -6.29
CA GLY A 176 20.56 9.22 -5.74
C GLY A 176 19.22 9.95 -5.85
N ARG A 177 19.13 11.00 -6.68
CA ARG A 177 17.89 11.76 -6.87
C ARG A 177 17.01 11.06 -7.88
N TYR A 178 15.71 11.12 -7.63
CA TYR A 178 14.70 10.65 -8.56
C TYR A 178 13.65 11.74 -8.78
N GLU A 179 13.10 11.75 -9.97
CA GLU A 179 11.92 12.53 -10.33
C GLU A 179 11.11 11.76 -11.36
N PHE A 180 9.80 11.71 -11.17
CA PHE A 180 8.89 11.22 -12.19
C PHE A 180 7.61 12.04 -12.27
N ARG A 181 7.04 12.09 -13.48
CA ARG A 181 5.74 12.70 -13.77
C ARG A 181 4.69 11.61 -13.96
N THR A 182 3.53 11.83 -13.37
CA THR A 182 2.35 10.96 -13.40
C THR A 182 1.10 11.83 -13.23
N VAL A 183 -0.01 11.24 -12.82
CA VAL A 183 -1.24 11.89 -12.36
C VAL A 183 -1.55 11.50 -10.91
N MET A 184 -2.32 12.33 -10.22
CA MET A 184 -2.94 11.95 -8.95
C MET A 184 -3.75 10.66 -9.16
N PRO A 185 -3.59 9.65 -8.29
CA PRO A 185 -4.27 8.36 -8.46
C PRO A 185 -5.78 8.50 -8.23
N GLY A 186 -6.53 7.54 -8.75
CA GLY A 186 -7.93 7.33 -8.39
C GLY A 186 -8.10 6.69 -7.02
N VAL A 187 -9.35 6.33 -6.70
CA VAL A 187 -9.76 5.70 -5.46
C VAL A 187 -9.94 4.19 -5.68
N GLU A 188 -9.14 3.40 -5.00
CA GLU A 188 -9.24 1.94 -5.05
C GLU A 188 -10.31 1.44 -4.05
N THR A 189 -11.11 0.45 -4.45
CA THR A 189 -11.97 -0.29 -3.52
C THR A 189 -11.20 -1.42 -2.85
N PHE A 190 -11.55 -1.73 -1.60
CA PHE A 190 -11.10 -2.95 -0.93
C PHE A 190 -11.57 -4.25 -1.60
N GLY A 191 -12.47 -4.17 -2.59
CA GLY A 191 -12.94 -5.34 -3.33
C GLY A 191 -13.82 -6.26 -2.50
N LEU A 192 -14.51 -5.73 -1.49
CA LEU A 192 -15.55 -6.44 -0.74
C LEU A 192 -16.87 -6.34 -1.50
N ALA A 193 -17.60 -7.44 -1.60
CA ALA A 193 -18.91 -7.42 -2.25
C ALA A 193 -19.93 -6.66 -1.38
N THR A 194 -20.68 -5.71 -1.98
CA THR A 194 -21.55 -4.76 -1.25
C THR A 194 -22.63 -5.44 -0.39
N GLU A 195 -23.11 -6.61 -0.80
CA GLU A 195 -24.17 -7.37 -0.12
C GLU A 195 -23.64 -8.58 0.65
N SER A 196 -22.33 -8.65 0.90
CA SER A 196 -21.72 -9.78 1.59
C SER A 196 -21.64 -9.55 3.10
N PRO A 197 -21.46 -10.61 3.91
CA PRO A 197 -21.20 -10.47 5.34
C PRO A 197 -20.07 -9.49 5.68
N LEU A 198 -18.99 -9.44 4.89
CA LEU A 198 -17.92 -8.45 5.07
C LEU A 198 -18.35 -7.03 4.66
N GLY A 199 -19.06 -6.89 3.54
CA GLY A 199 -19.60 -5.59 3.10
C GLY A 199 -20.59 -4.98 4.11
N ALA A 200 -21.45 -5.83 4.69
CA ALA A 200 -22.36 -5.45 5.76
C ALA A 200 -21.63 -4.98 7.02
N LEU A 201 -20.52 -5.64 7.40
CA LEU A 201 -19.69 -5.20 8.52
C LEU A 201 -19.08 -3.82 8.26
N THR A 202 -18.51 -3.58 7.07
CA THR A 202 -17.93 -2.27 6.75
C THR A 202 -18.95 -1.16 6.78
N GLN A 203 -20.16 -1.41 6.27
CA GLN A 203 -21.26 -0.45 6.33
C GLN A 203 -21.67 -0.16 7.78
N ALA A 204 -21.80 -1.19 8.62
CA ALA A 204 -22.13 -1.04 10.04
C ALA A 204 -21.07 -0.24 10.81
N LEU A 205 -19.79 -0.38 10.44
CA LEU A 205 -18.67 0.37 11.01
C LEU A 205 -18.48 1.76 10.39
N GLN A 206 -19.30 2.14 9.41
CA GLN A 206 -19.15 3.39 8.64
C GLN A 206 -17.76 3.49 7.97
N LEU A 207 -17.21 2.35 7.57
CA LEU A 207 -16.00 2.26 6.75
C LEU A 207 -16.43 2.13 5.29
N GLU A 208 -15.98 3.05 4.44
CA GLU A 208 -16.47 3.14 3.05
C GLU A 208 -16.05 1.97 2.14
N GLY A 209 -15.20 1.06 2.63
CA GLY A 209 -14.67 -0.03 1.80
C GLY A 209 -13.77 0.48 0.67
N LEU A 210 -13.17 1.66 0.87
CA LEU A 210 -12.25 2.34 -0.04
C LEU A 210 -10.87 2.48 0.60
N ARG A 211 -9.83 2.49 -0.24
CA ARG A 211 -8.44 2.74 0.15
C ARG A 211 -8.11 4.22 -0.09
N PRO A 212 -7.27 4.84 0.76
CA PRO A 212 -6.79 6.18 0.50
C PRO A 212 -6.06 6.24 -0.83
N LEU A 213 -6.04 7.41 -1.46
CA LEU A 213 -5.22 7.71 -2.63
C LEU A 213 -3.77 7.31 -2.35
N HIS A 214 -3.18 6.51 -3.23
CA HIS A 214 -1.82 6.03 -3.03
C HIS A 214 -1.08 5.73 -4.34
N ILE A 215 0.25 5.81 -4.27
CA ILE A 215 1.17 5.31 -5.29
C ILE A 215 2.04 4.26 -4.64
N HIS A 216 2.09 3.07 -5.22
CA HIS A 216 2.93 1.99 -4.72
C HIS A 216 4.38 2.16 -5.15
N SER A 217 5.31 1.70 -4.30
CA SER A 217 6.70 1.58 -4.66
C SER A 217 7.39 0.34 -4.08
N ILE A 218 8.27 -0.26 -4.87
CA ILE A 218 9.36 -1.11 -4.37
C ILE A 218 10.67 -0.40 -4.67
N VAL A 219 11.41 -0.07 -3.62
CA VAL A 219 12.67 0.67 -3.73
C VAL A 219 13.83 -0.25 -3.37
N SER A 220 14.80 -0.34 -4.26
CA SER A 220 15.97 -1.21 -4.09
C SER A 220 17.25 -0.49 -4.47
N ALA A 221 18.35 -0.83 -3.80
CA ALA A 221 19.69 -0.35 -4.10
C ALA A 221 20.70 -1.44 -3.74
N GLU A 222 21.84 -1.46 -4.43
CA GLU A 222 22.91 -2.40 -4.12
C GLU A 222 23.36 -2.24 -2.65
N GLY A 223 23.51 -3.36 -1.93
CA GLY A 223 23.91 -3.37 -0.53
C GLY A 223 22.86 -2.85 0.46
N CYS A 224 21.61 -2.69 0.04
CA CYS A 224 20.48 -2.32 0.89
C CYS A 224 19.35 -3.36 0.84
N LEU A 225 18.63 -3.50 1.95
CA LEU A 225 17.42 -4.29 2.00
C LEU A 225 16.31 -3.59 1.19
N PRO A 226 15.63 -4.27 0.26
CA PRO A 226 14.55 -3.65 -0.52
C PRO A 226 13.39 -3.24 0.39
N LEU A 227 12.75 -2.13 0.04
CA LEU A 227 11.60 -1.57 0.74
C LEU A 227 10.38 -1.60 -0.17
N THR A 228 9.34 -2.33 0.24
CA THR A 228 7.98 -2.15 -0.28
C THR A 228 7.27 -1.10 0.55
N THR A 229 6.70 -0.09 -0.10
CA THR A 229 5.97 0.99 0.56
C THR A 229 4.94 1.64 -0.36
N GLN A 230 4.22 2.64 0.15
CA GLN A 230 3.22 3.41 -0.56
C GLN A 230 3.36 4.89 -0.17
N ILE A 231 3.09 5.77 -1.13
CA ILE A 231 2.97 7.22 -0.92
C ILE A 231 1.48 7.52 -0.77
N TYR A 232 1.07 8.13 0.34
CA TYR A 232 -0.29 8.63 0.55
C TYR A 232 -0.33 10.16 0.50
N PHE A 233 -1.51 10.74 0.35
CA PHE A 233 -1.66 12.17 0.09
C PHE A 233 -2.40 12.90 1.20
N ASP A 234 -1.98 14.12 1.48
CA ASP A 234 -2.67 14.99 2.42
C ASP A 234 -4.03 15.46 1.91
N GLY A 235 -4.97 15.65 2.83
CA GLY A 235 -6.33 16.10 2.52
C GLY A 235 -7.26 15.02 1.97
N ASP A 236 -6.76 13.80 1.75
CA ASP A 236 -7.62 12.64 1.51
C ASP A 236 -8.32 12.22 2.82
N PRO A 237 -9.66 12.24 2.89
CA PRO A 237 -10.40 11.89 4.10
C PRO A 237 -10.20 10.43 4.54
N LEU A 238 -9.76 9.54 3.64
CA LEU A 238 -9.65 8.11 3.93
C LEU A 238 -8.40 7.77 4.77
N VAL A 239 -7.38 8.64 4.83
CA VAL A 239 -6.11 8.32 5.53
C VAL A 239 -6.29 8.06 7.02
N GLU A 240 -7.33 8.63 7.64
CA GLU A 240 -7.61 8.46 9.07
C GLU A 240 -8.47 7.21 9.38
N SER A 241 -9.20 6.67 8.39
CA SER A 241 -10.25 5.68 8.65
C SER A 241 -10.44 4.69 7.49
N THR A 242 -9.52 3.73 7.37
CA THR A 242 -9.62 2.61 6.44
C THR A 242 -9.86 1.29 7.18
N ILE A 243 -10.37 0.27 6.48
CA ILE A 243 -10.54 -1.07 7.05
C ILE A 243 -9.20 -1.74 7.44
N GLU A 244 -8.10 -1.30 6.82
CA GLU A 244 -6.73 -1.76 7.12
C GLU A 244 -6.10 -1.02 8.31
N GLY A 245 -6.82 -0.06 8.89
CA GLY A 245 -6.34 0.84 9.93
C GLY A 245 -5.85 2.18 9.37
N ALA A 246 -5.59 3.11 10.28
CA ALA A 246 -5.09 4.44 9.92
C ALA A 246 -3.72 4.36 9.23
N VAL A 247 -3.53 5.20 8.22
CA VAL A 247 -2.24 5.37 7.56
C VAL A 247 -1.30 6.10 8.51
N PRO A 248 -0.05 5.62 8.72
CA PRO A 248 0.94 6.33 9.51
C PRO A 248 1.18 7.74 8.96
N ALA A 249 1.23 8.74 9.85
CA ALA A 249 1.37 10.14 9.44
C ALA A 249 2.64 10.38 8.60
N GLU A 250 3.72 9.65 8.86
CA GLU A 250 4.96 9.74 8.08
C GLU A 250 4.81 9.24 6.64
N ALA A 251 3.78 8.45 6.31
CA ALA A 251 3.52 7.96 4.95
C ALA A 251 2.64 8.93 4.14
N VAL A 252 1.94 9.85 4.80
CA VAL A 252 1.11 10.90 4.18
C VAL A 252 1.98 12.08 3.76
N LYS A 253 1.92 12.46 2.48
CA LYS A 253 2.76 13.50 1.89
C LYS A 253 1.95 14.72 1.50
N THR A 254 2.47 15.88 1.88
CA THR A 254 1.91 17.16 1.45
C THR A 254 2.17 17.39 -0.03
N THR A 255 1.11 17.72 -0.75
CA THR A 255 1.17 18.11 -2.16
C THR A 255 0.92 19.61 -2.32
N THR A 256 1.78 20.27 -3.09
CA THR A 256 1.63 21.68 -3.45
C THR A 256 1.09 21.81 -4.86
N ARG A 257 0.03 22.60 -5.04
CA ARG A 257 -0.51 22.91 -6.37
C ARG A 257 0.25 24.09 -7.00
N HIS A 258 0.60 23.95 -8.27
CA HIS A 258 1.32 24.96 -9.05
C HIS A 258 0.48 25.39 -10.26
N GLU A 259 0.16 26.68 -10.34
CA GLU A 259 -0.54 27.26 -11.49
C GLU A 259 0.39 27.52 -12.69
N ASP A 260 1.64 27.89 -12.41
CA ASP A 260 2.68 28.12 -13.42
C ASP A 260 3.24 26.79 -13.96
N HIS A 261 2.50 26.21 -14.88
CA HIS A 261 2.77 24.90 -15.49
C HIS A 261 3.93 24.94 -16.50
N HIS A 262 4.18 26.09 -17.13
CA HIS A 262 5.22 26.23 -18.14
C HIS A 262 6.64 26.09 -17.56
N ALA A 263 6.86 26.49 -16.30
CA ALA A 263 8.15 26.38 -15.63
C ALA A 263 8.69 24.94 -15.57
N ARG A 264 7.82 23.94 -15.64
CA ARG A 264 8.16 22.50 -15.66
C ARG A 264 7.82 21.82 -16.97
N GLY A 265 7.43 22.56 -18.01
CA GLY A 265 7.00 22.00 -19.29
C GLY A 265 5.78 21.10 -19.14
N MET A 266 4.82 21.51 -18.29
CA MET A 266 3.50 20.90 -18.15
C MET A 266 2.50 21.71 -18.99
N ASP A 267 1.43 21.07 -19.46
CA ASP A 267 0.41 21.71 -20.31
C ASP A 267 -0.76 22.31 -19.52
N ARG A 268 -0.83 22.03 -18.21
CA ARG A 268 -1.88 22.48 -17.28
C ARG A 268 -1.34 22.52 -15.84
N PRO A 269 -2.01 23.20 -14.90
CA PRO A 269 -1.64 23.18 -13.49
C PRO A 269 -1.41 21.76 -12.96
N TYR A 270 -0.48 21.62 -12.04
CA TYR A 270 -0.02 20.32 -11.54
C TYR A 270 0.20 20.35 -10.03
N ARG A 271 0.17 19.19 -9.39
CA ARG A 271 0.62 18.98 -8.01
C ARG A 271 2.07 18.52 -7.97
N ALA A 272 2.80 18.87 -6.93
CA ALA A 272 4.12 18.36 -6.67
C ALA A 272 4.28 17.92 -5.22
N LEU A 273 5.06 16.87 -5.00
CA LEU A 273 5.54 16.47 -3.67
C LEU A 273 7.02 16.11 -3.72
N THR A 274 7.68 16.26 -2.56
CA THR A 274 9.04 15.79 -2.33
C THR A 274 9.03 14.73 -1.25
N TYR A 275 9.62 13.56 -1.52
CA TYR A 275 9.72 12.47 -0.57
C TYR A 275 11.04 11.71 -0.73
N ASP A 276 11.81 11.62 0.36
CA ASP A 276 13.03 10.81 0.38
C ASP A 276 12.73 9.38 0.85
N PHE A 277 13.11 8.41 0.04
CA PHE A 277 13.09 7.00 0.46
C PHE A 277 14.37 6.69 1.25
N VAL A 278 14.18 6.12 2.44
CA VAL A 278 15.30 5.79 3.34
C VAL A 278 15.38 4.28 3.53
N LEU A 279 16.44 3.67 2.98
CA LEU A 279 16.68 2.23 3.02
C LEU A 279 17.63 1.83 4.14
N ARG A 280 17.47 0.61 4.65
CA ARG A 280 18.44 -0.01 5.54
C ARG A 280 19.55 -0.69 4.74
N PRO A 281 20.83 -0.47 5.05
CA PRO A 281 21.92 -1.29 4.53
C PRO A 281 21.72 -2.77 4.90
N GLU A 282 22.14 -3.67 4.01
CA GLU A 282 22.25 -5.08 4.37
C GLU A 282 23.27 -5.24 5.50
N GLN A 283 22.93 -6.04 6.51
CA GLN A 283 23.93 -6.45 7.50
C GLN A 283 24.95 -7.33 6.79
N LYS A 284 26.19 -6.86 6.67
CA LYS A 284 27.28 -7.75 6.24
C LYS A 284 27.34 -8.91 7.24
N PRO A 285 27.41 -10.18 6.77
CA PRO A 285 27.67 -11.29 7.68
C PRO A 285 28.94 -10.96 8.47
N VAL A 286 28.83 -11.03 9.80
CA VAL A 286 30.00 -10.90 10.68
C VAL A 286 30.92 -12.07 10.33
N PRO A 287 32.18 -11.83 9.93
CA PRO A 287 33.13 -12.90 9.59
C PRO A 287 33.43 -13.82 10.77
#